data_AF-A0A932X8N8-F1
#
_entry.id   AF-A0A932X8N8-F1
#
_cell.length_a   1.000
_cell.length_b   1.000
_cell.length_c   1.000
_cell.angle_alpha   90.00
_cell.angle_beta   90.00
_cell.angle_gamma   90.00
#
_symmetry.space_group_name_H-M   'P 1'
#
loop_
_entity.id
_entity.type
_entity.pdbx_description
1 polymer ?
#
loop_
_entity_poly.entity_id
_entity_poly.type
_entity_poly.pdbx_seq_one_letter_code
_entity_poly.pdbx_strand_id
1 'polypeptide(L)'
;MQTYSAVIHQGRLFVGTWPQGEVYRFESGEAWARVGGGPVGYEREIMGMALYNGKVYLGALPMANVWRMDGEGFAFIGNLDATPVPLRRVWTMAVYQGRLFAGTLPSGRVWSIQAGRAATWDEAFPGGWRHVAAVRAAGQLRLYVDGASVAVSAPFAADAYDLTTAGPLLIGFGPHDYFRGALSDLRVYGRALGAEEVVALASRGGTPG
;
A
#
# COMPACT_ATOMS: atom_id res chain seq x y z
N MET A 1 12.97 25.02 -3.59
CA MET A 1 12.58 23.61 -3.42
C MET A 1 11.32 23.38 -4.22
N GLN A 2 11.25 22.31 -5.02
CA GLN A 2 10.06 21.93 -5.80
C GLN A 2 9.54 20.59 -5.28
N THR A 3 8.22 20.39 -5.30
CA THR A 3 7.57 19.12 -4.97
C THR A 3 7.20 18.39 -6.26
N TYR A 4 7.50 17.09 -6.32
CA TYR A 4 7.28 16.26 -7.52
C TYR A 4 6.34 15.09 -7.30
N SER A 5 6.16 14.70 -6.04
CA SER A 5 5.37 13.55 -5.66
C SER A 5 4.69 13.78 -4.33
N ALA A 6 3.56 13.10 -4.14
CA ALA A 6 2.81 13.14 -2.90
C ALA A 6 2.17 11.78 -2.63
N VAL A 7 2.03 11.44 -1.34
CA VAL A 7 1.32 10.25 -0.89
C VAL A 7 0.72 10.51 0.48
N ILE A 8 -0.40 9.86 0.78
CA ILE A 8 -0.95 9.81 2.13
C ILE A 8 -0.53 8.49 2.77
N HIS A 9 0.03 8.57 3.97
CA HIS A 9 0.38 7.42 4.79
C HIS A 9 -0.03 7.66 6.23
N GLN A 10 -0.89 6.79 6.76
CA GLN A 10 -1.45 6.87 8.10
C GLN A 10 -2.08 8.24 8.38
N GLY A 11 -2.88 8.74 7.43
CA GLY A 11 -3.60 10.01 7.54
C GLY A 11 -2.72 11.27 7.48
N ARG A 12 -1.43 11.13 7.15
CA ARG A 12 -0.51 12.26 6.98
C ARG A 12 -0.08 12.38 5.53
N LEU A 13 -0.01 13.62 5.04
CA LEU A 13 0.48 13.95 3.70
C LEU A 13 2.01 13.99 3.71
N PHE A 14 2.61 13.26 2.79
CA PHE A 14 4.05 13.29 2.52
C PHE A 14 4.29 13.78 1.11
N VAL A 15 5.37 14.54 0.91
CA VAL A 15 5.80 15.05 -0.40
C VAL A 15 7.27 14.76 -0.62
N GLY A 16 7.62 14.38 -1.84
CA GLY A 16 9.00 14.22 -2.30
C GLY A 16 9.50 15.43 -3.06
N THR A 17 10.78 15.78 -2.90
CA THR A 17 11.33 17.06 -3.36
C THR A 17 12.52 16.95 -4.30
N TRP A 18 12.78 18.08 -4.98
CA TRP A 18 13.99 18.41 -5.75
C TRP A 18 14.57 19.76 -5.29
N PRO A 19 15.90 20.00 -5.37
CA PRO A 19 16.98 19.13 -5.86
C PRO A 19 17.67 18.25 -4.82
N GLN A 20 17.22 18.25 -3.57
CA GLN A 20 17.88 17.53 -2.49
C GLN A 20 17.42 16.07 -2.35
N GLY A 21 16.33 15.64 -3.00
CA GLY A 21 15.84 14.26 -2.86
C GLY A 21 15.33 13.97 -1.46
N GLU A 22 14.59 14.91 -0.87
CA GLU A 22 14.10 14.82 0.50
C GLU A 22 12.61 14.47 0.52
N VAL A 23 12.16 13.96 1.67
CA VAL A 23 10.74 13.71 1.94
C VAL A 23 10.31 14.60 3.09
N TYR A 24 9.20 15.29 2.92
CA TYR A 24 8.59 16.12 3.95
C TYR A 24 7.20 15.61 4.29
N ARG A 25 6.84 15.71 5.57
CA ARG A 25 5.53 15.41 6.12
C ARG A 25 4.83 16.70 6.49
N PHE A 26 3.58 16.83 6.09
CA PHE A 26 2.73 17.95 6.49
C PHE A 26 2.37 17.84 7.97
N GLU A 27 2.47 18.94 8.71
CA GLU A 27 2.10 19.01 10.12
C GLU A 27 0.79 19.80 10.30
N SER A 28 0.82 21.10 10.06
CA SER A 28 -0.37 21.97 10.10
C SER A 28 -0.08 23.33 9.46
N GLY A 29 -1.11 23.97 8.89
CA GLY A 29 -0.98 25.30 8.28
C GLY A 29 0.07 25.31 7.16
N GLU A 30 1.19 25.99 7.38
CA GLU A 30 2.35 26.03 6.47
C GLU A 30 3.54 25.19 6.97
N ALA A 31 3.39 24.50 8.11
CA ALA A 31 4.45 23.73 8.74
C ALA A 31 4.64 22.35 8.10
N TRP A 32 5.89 22.04 7.79
CA TRP A 32 6.35 20.76 7.27
C TRP A 32 7.54 20.26 8.08
N ALA A 33 7.53 18.97 8.42
CA ALA A 33 8.65 18.30 9.05
C ALA A 33 9.40 17.46 8.02
N ARG A 34 10.72 17.53 8.00
CA ARG A 34 11.53 16.63 7.17
C ARG A 34 11.52 15.23 7.78
N VAL A 35 11.31 14.23 6.92
CA VAL A 35 11.37 12.82 7.31
C VAL A 35 12.82 12.36 7.25
N GLY A 36 13.28 11.77 8.36
CA GLY A 36 14.64 11.28 8.49
C GLY A 36 15.73 12.35 8.65
N GLY A 37 16.95 11.89 8.90
CA GLY A 37 18.12 12.74 9.16
C GLY A 37 18.75 13.33 7.90
N GLY A 38 18.37 12.87 6.71
CA GLY A 38 19.06 13.14 5.46
C GLY A 38 18.16 13.11 4.22
N PRO A 39 18.70 13.48 3.06
CA PRO A 39 18.09 13.09 1.79
C PRO A 39 17.98 11.56 1.68
N VAL A 40 17.15 11.08 0.78
CA VAL A 40 17.00 9.65 0.54
C VAL A 40 18.23 9.16 -0.22
N GLY A 41 19.21 8.61 0.50
CA GLY A 41 20.45 8.13 -0.10
C GLY A 41 21.23 9.23 -0.83
N TYR A 42 21.78 8.90 -2.00
CA TYR A 42 22.47 9.85 -2.90
C TYR A 42 21.49 10.51 -3.89
N GLU A 43 20.19 10.33 -3.72
CA GLU A 43 19.20 10.82 -4.67
C GLU A 43 19.01 12.34 -4.57
N ARG A 44 18.54 12.93 -5.67
CA ARG A 44 18.29 14.37 -5.82
C ARG A 44 16.83 14.69 -6.06
N GLU A 45 16.03 13.70 -6.42
CA GLU A 45 14.63 13.88 -6.73
C GLU A 45 13.82 12.66 -6.33
N ILE A 46 12.72 12.89 -5.63
CA ILE A 46 11.74 11.87 -5.28
C ILE A 46 10.53 12.05 -6.18
N MET A 47 10.39 11.16 -7.16
CA MET A 47 9.51 11.33 -8.32
C MET A 47 8.29 10.41 -8.26
N GLY A 48 8.51 9.12 -8.01
CA GLY A 48 7.44 8.16 -7.81
C GLY A 48 7.18 7.98 -6.31
N MET A 49 5.94 8.10 -5.87
CA MET A 49 5.55 7.67 -4.53
C MET A 49 4.31 6.79 -4.63
N ALA A 50 4.34 5.64 -3.95
CA ALA A 50 3.17 4.77 -3.84
C ALA A 50 3.13 4.13 -2.46
N LEU A 51 1.94 4.12 -1.85
CA LEU A 51 1.70 3.28 -0.68
C LEU A 51 1.41 1.86 -1.13
N TYR A 52 2.19 0.90 -0.64
CA TYR A 52 2.02 -0.52 -0.96
C TYR A 52 2.34 -1.38 0.26
N ASN A 53 1.45 -2.33 0.55
CA ASN A 53 1.59 -3.26 1.69
C ASN A 53 1.96 -2.55 3.01
N GLY A 54 1.28 -1.43 3.29
CA GLY A 54 1.46 -0.64 4.50
C GLY A 54 2.72 0.21 4.57
N LYS A 55 3.46 0.35 3.47
CA LYS A 55 4.72 1.10 3.41
C LYS A 55 4.75 2.02 2.22
N VAL A 56 5.40 3.17 2.37
CA VAL A 56 5.61 4.10 1.25
C VAL A 56 6.87 3.68 0.49
N TYR A 57 6.73 3.49 -0.82
CA TYR A 57 7.84 3.27 -1.73
C TYR A 57 8.11 4.54 -2.54
N LEU A 58 9.39 4.80 -2.78
CA LEU A 58 9.91 6.01 -3.38
C LEU A 58 10.75 5.62 -4.60
N GLY A 59 10.41 6.17 -5.77
CA GLY A 59 11.21 6.11 -6.98
C GLY A 59 12.01 7.39 -7.15
N ALA A 60 13.29 7.27 -7.51
CA ALA A 60 14.22 8.39 -7.42
C ALA A 60 15.13 8.58 -8.65
N LEU A 61 15.73 9.79 -8.71
CA LEU A 61 16.81 10.21 -9.61
C LEU A 61 18.01 10.66 -8.77
N PRO A 62 19.27 10.41 -9.20
CA PRO A 62 19.71 10.03 -10.56
C PRO A 62 19.99 8.56 -10.79
N MET A 63 19.78 7.72 -9.80
CA MET A 63 20.22 6.34 -9.92
C MET A 63 19.15 5.38 -10.44
N ALA A 64 17.89 5.79 -10.57
CA ALA A 64 16.76 4.88 -10.73
C ALA A 64 16.65 3.87 -9.57
N ASN A 65 16.92 4.35 -8.36
CA ASN A 65 16.77 3.56 -7.15
C ASN A 65 15.32 3.60 -6.64
N VAL A 66 14.91 2.49 -6.05
CA VAL A 66 13.69 2.40 -5.25
C VAL A 66 14.07 2.31 -3.78
N TRP A 67 13.40 3.12 -2.97
CA TRP A 67 13.53 3.14 -1.53
C TRP A 67 12.17 2.87 -0.88
N ARG A 68 12.18 2.43 0.37
CA ARG A 68 10.98 2.27 1.20
C ARG A 68 11.14 3.05 2.48
N MET A 69 10.13 3.81 2.84
CA MET A 69 10.07 4.52 4.12
C MET A 69 9.72 3.54 5.25
N ASP A 70 10.59 3.46 6.26
CA ASP A 70 10.44 2.64 7.46
C ASP A 70 10.54 3.51 8.70
N GLY A 71 9.38 3.99 9.17
CA GLY A 71 9.32 5.03 10.19
C GLY A 71 9.90 6.34 9.65
N GLU A 72 10.89 6.89 10.35
CA GLU A 72 11.66 8.06 9.90
C GLU A 72 12.89 7.67 9.05
N GLY A 73 13.10 6.38 8.79
CA GLY A 73 14.24 5.88 7.99
C GLY A 73 13.87 5.51 6.56
N PHE A 74 14.89 5.29 5.73
CA PHE A 74 14.74 4.81 4.36
C PHE A 74 15.56 3.55 4.12
N ALA A 75 14.90 2.49 3.66
CA ALA A 75 15.53 1.23 3.27
C ALA A 75 15.68 1.16 1.76
N PHE A 76 16.87 0.78 1.27
CA PHE A 76 17.11 0.55 -0.14
C PHE A 76 16.41 -0.74 -0.60
N ILE A 77 15.67 -0.67 -1.71
CA ILE A 77 14.93 -1.81 -2.26
C ILE A 77 15.61 -2.36 -3.51
N GLY A 78 16.14 -1.50 -4.37
CA GLY A 78 16.84 -1.95 -5.56
C GLY A 78 17.08 -0.84 -6.58
N ASN A 79 17.95 -1.15 -7.56
CA ASN A 79 18.20 -0.32 -8.72
C ASN A 79 17.44 -0.91 -9.93
N LEU A 80 16.62 -0.12 -10.61
CA LEU A 80 15.74 -0.62 -11.68
C LEU A 80 16.22 -0.31 -13.11
N ASP A 81 17.24 0.53 -13.26
CA ASP A 81 17.73 0.92 -14.58
C ASP A 81 19.26 0.99 -14.57
N ALA A 82 19.91 0.19 -15.41
CA ALA A 82 21.36 0.13 -15.55
C ALA A 82 21.87 0.79 -16.84
N THR A 83 21.01 1.54 -17.56
CA THR A 83 21.38 2.20 -18.82
C THR A 83 22.59 3.11 -18.59
N PRO A 84 23.64 3.08 -19.45
CA PRO A 84 24.88 3.83 -19.23
C PRO A 84 24.73 5.32 -19.57
N VAL A 85 23.80 5.99 -18.90
CA VAL A 85 23.58 7.44 -18.98
C VAL A 85 23.69 8.09 -17.60
N PRO A 86 24.05 9.38 -17.52
CA PRO A 86 24.27 10.03 -16.23
C PRO A 86 23.02 10.12 -15.33
N LEU A 87 21.83 10.23 -15.94
CA LEU A 87 20.57 10.41 -15.22
C LEU A 87 19.59 9.30 -15.57
N ARG A 88 19.20 8.54 -14.54
CA ARG A 88 18.17 7.51 -14.63
C ARG A 88 17.14 7.73 -13.53
N ARG A 89 15.91 7.29 -13.78
CA ARG A 89 14.77 7.62 -12.94
C ARG A 89 13.88 6.41 -12.75
N VAL A 90 13.30 6.30 -11.57
CA VAL A 90 12.02 5.63 -11.36
C VAL A 90 10.96 6.72 -11.28
N TRP A 91 10.20 6.88 -12.37
CA TRP A 91 9.37 8.07 -12.59
C TRP A 91 7.96 7.91 -12.02
N THR A 92 7.30 6.81 -12.34
CA THR A 92 5.92 6.53 -11.94
C THR A 92 5.87 5.26 -11.10
N MET A 93 4.91 5.22 -10.19
CA MET A 93 4.58 4.02 -9.43
C MET A 93 3.07 3.87 -9.32
N ALA A 94 2.57 2.63 -9.34
CA ALA A 94 1.16 2.33 -9.18
C ALA A 94 0.98 0.97 -8.50
N VAL A 95 -0.10 0.80 -7.75
CA VAL A 95 -0.50 -0.49 -7.19
C VAL A 95 -1.66 -1.03 -8.01
N TYR A 96 -1.55 -2.28 -8.44
CA TYR A 96 -2.59 -2.97 -9.18
C TYR A 96 -2.50 -4.47 -8.91
N GLN A 97 -3.64 -5.13 -8.69
CA GLN A 97 -3.74 -6.58 -8.47
C GLN A 97 -2.75 -7.11 -7.43
N GLY A 98 -2.64 -6.39 -6.31
CA GLY A 98 -1.78 -6.75 -5.19
C GLY A 98 -0.27 -6.63 -5.47
N ARG A 99 0.15 -5.93 -6.53
CA ARG A 99 1.55 -5.70 -6.89
C ARG A 99 1.85 -4.20 -6.97
N LEU A 100 3.09 -3.84 -6.68
CA LEU A 100 3.63 -2.51 -6.93
C LEU A 100 4.36 -2.52 -8.27
N PHE A 101 3.99 -1.61 -9.16
CA PHE A 101 4.61 -1.38 -10.45
C PHE A 101 5.44 -0.10 -10.43
N ALA A 102 6.54 -0.07 -11.17
CA ALA A 102 7.44 1.06 -11.26
C ALA A 102 7.96 1.23 -12.71
N GLY A 103 7.80 2.42 -13.27
CA GLY A 103 8.28 2.78 -14.61
C GLY A 103 9.66 3.45 -14.56
N THR A 104 10.52 3.14 -15.53
CA THR A 104 11.90 3.64 -15.57
C THR A 104 12.19 4.49 -16.81
N LEU A 105 13.09 5.46 -16.66
CA LEU A 105 13.64 6.30 -17.74
C LEU A 105 15.18 6.32 -17.63
N PRO A 106 15.94 6.15 -18.72
CA PRO A 106 15.50 6.11 -20.12
C PRO A 106 15.07 4.73 -20.63
N SER A 107 15.28 3.64 -19.90
CA SER A 107 15.08 2.30 -20.47
C SER A 107 13.62 1.99 -20.85
N GLY A 108 12.65 2.75 -20.33
CA GLY A 108 11.22 2.57 -20.63
C GLY A 108 10.65 1.28 -20.06
N ARG A 109 11.35 0.61 -19.15
CA ARG A 109 10.91 -0.66 -18.56
C ARG A 109 9.90 -0.45 -17.45
N VAL A 110 8.96 -1.37 -17.35
CA VAL A 110 8.05 -1.50 -16.20
C VAL A 110 8.47 -2.70 -15.38
N TRP A 111 8.76 -2.45 -14.11
CA TRP A 111 9.09 -3.48 -13.13
C TRP A 111 7.91 -3.68 -12.20
N SER A 112 7.81 -4.86 -11.59
CA SER A 112 6.86 -5.08 -10.51
C SER A 112 7.43 -5.94 -9.39
N ILE A 113 7.01 -5.64 -8.17
CA ILE A 113 7.28 -6.47 -7.00
C ILE A 113 5.98 -6.87 -6.33
N GLN A 114 6.04 -7.99 -5.61
CA GLN A 114 4.99 -8.37 -4.67
C GLN A 114 5.62 -8.54 -3.29
N ALA A 115 5.16 -7.75 -2.32
CA ALA A 115 5.54 -7.88 -0.92
C ALA A 115 4.38 -8.52 -0.17
N GLY A 116 4.62 -9.73 0.36
CA GLY A 116 3.56 -10.51 1.00
C GLY A 116 2.59 -11.16 0.02
N ARG A 117 1.45 -11.59 0.53
CA ARG A 117 0.36 -12.15 -0.25
C ARG A 117 -0.87 -11.27 -0.11
N ALA A 118 -1.55 -11.07 -1.22
CA ALA A 118 -2.71 -10.21 -1.30
C ALA A 118 -3.79 -10.89 -2.13
N ALA A 119 -5.04 -10.68 -1.73
CA ALA A 119 -6.22 -10.83 -2.56
C ALA A 119 -6.85 -9.43 -2.62
N THR A 120 -6.92 -8.84 -3.81
CA THR A 120 -7.45 -7.49 -4.00
C THR A 120 -8.68 -7.54 -4.89
N TRP A 121 -9.59 -6.62 -4.64
CA TRP A 121 -10.70 -6.33 -5.54
C TRP A 121 -10.57 -4.87 -5.92
N ASP A 122 -10.04 -4.64 -7.12
CA ASP A 122 -9.60 -3.33 -7.60
C ASP A 122 -10.74 -2.60 -8.35
N GLU A 123 -11.95 -2.69 -7.78
CA GLU A 123 -13.17 -2.08 -8.31
C GLU A 123 -13.78 -1.14 -7.28
N ALA A 124 -14.44 -0.10 -7.76
CA ALA A 124 -15.20 0.79 -6.89
C ALA A 124 -16.46 0.08 -6.39
N PHE A 125 -16.74 0.14 -5.09
CA PHE A 125 -18.04 -0.28 -4.59
C PHE A 125 -19.15 0.61 -5.17
N PRO A 126 -20.29 0.04 -5.58
CA PRO A 126 -21.48 0.83 -5.79
C PRO A 126 -21.93 1.46 -4.47
N GLY A 127 -22.76 2.50 -4.54
CA GLY A 127 -23.34 3.12 -3.35
C GLY A 127 -24.22 2.14 -2.55
N GLY A 128 -24.26 2.34 -1.23
CA GLY A 128 -25.06 1.54 -0.31
C GLY A 128 -24.22 0.61 0.58
N TRP A 129 -24.92 -0.16 1.42
CA TRP A 129 -24.29 -1.13 2.30
C TRP A 129 -23.80 -2.35 1.52
N ARG A 130 -22.59 -2.81 1.85
CA ARG A 130 -21.93 -3.95 1.20
C ARG A 130 -21.43 -4.88 2.30
N HIS A 131 -21.63 -6.18 2.11
CA HIS A 131 -21.00 -7.15 2.99
C HIS A 131 -19.60 -7.47 2.45
N VAL A 132 -18.56 -7.29 3.28
CA VAL A 132 -17.18 -7.61 2.92
C VAL A 132 -16.61 -8.59 3.95
N ALA A 133 -16.03 -9.70 3.48
CA ALA A 133 -15.36 -10.65 4.33
C ALA A 133 -14.00 -11.04 3.75
N ALA A 134 -12.98 -11.09 4.60
CA ALA A 134 -11.67 -11.63 4.26
C ALA A 134 -11.44 -12.91 5.08
N VAL A 135 -11.08 -13.99 4.40
CA VAL A 135 -10.82 -15.30 5.01
C VAL A 135 -9.37 -15.70 4.73
N ARG A 136 -8.62 -16.02 5.79
CA ARG A 136 -7.31 -16.68 5.69
C ARG A 136 -7.49 -18.14 6.07
N ALA A 137 -7.26 -19.06 5.13
CA ALA A 137 -7.38 -20.50 5.34
C ALA A 137 -6.23 -21.23 4.64
N ALA A 138 -5.59 -22.17 5.34
CA ALA A 138 -4.65 -23.16 4.77
C ALA A 138 -3.64 -22.61 3.73
N GLY A 139 -3.05 -21.44 4.00
CA GLY A 139 -2.06 -20.86 3.09
C GLY A 139 -2.63 -20.07 1.90
N GLN A 140 -3.89 -19.63 1.98
CA GLN A 140 -4.50 -18.73 1.01
C GLN A 140 -5.32 -17.63 1.70
N LEU A 141 -5.40 -16.48 1.04
CA LEU A 141 -6.34 -15.40 1.36
C LEU A 141 -7.49 -15.45 0.35
N ARG A 142 -8.70 -15.17 0.82
CA ARG A 142 -9.89 -15.05 -0.02
C ARG A 142 -10.70 -13.84 0.41
N LEU A 143 -11.08 -13.04 -0.57
CA LEU A 143 -11.92 -11.86 -0.37
C LEU A 143 -13.31 -12.15 -0.92
N TYR A 144 -14.32 -11.79 -0.14
CA TYR A 144 -15.72 -11.92 -0.51
C TYR A 144 -16.40 -10.57 -0.47
N VAL A 145 -17.26 -10.32 -1.45
CA VAL A 145 -18.18 -9.18 -1.50
C VAL A 145 -19.58 -9.73 -1.73
N ASP A 146 -20.53 -9.36 -0.87
CA ASP A 146 -21.91 -9.87 -0.86
C ASP A 146 -22.01 -11.40 -0.90
N GLY A 147 -21.09 -12.08 -0.21
CA GLY A 147 -21.05 -13.54 -0.16
C GLY A 147 -20.37 -14.21 -1.37
N ALA A 148 -20.11 -13.49 -2.46
CA ALA A 148 -19.38 -14.00 -3.61
C ALA A 148 -17.86 -13.89 -3.41
N SER A 149 -17.11 -14.95 -3.70
CA SER A 149 -15.64 -14.93 -3.67
C SER A 149 -15.10 -14.13 -4.86
N VAL A 150 -14.67 -12.89 -4.64
CA VAL A 150 -14.22 -11.98 -5.70
C VAL A 150 -12.71 -12.03 -5.96
N ALA A 151 -11.92 -12.49 -5.00
CA ALA A 151 -10.48 -12.62 -5.18
C ALA A 151 -9.87 -13.73 -4.31
N VAL A 152 -8.81 -14.35 -4.83
CA VAL A 152 -8.02 -15.38 -4.13
C VAL A 152 -6.54 -15.07 -4.33
N SER A 153 -5.76 -15.10 -3.24
CA SER A 153 -4.31 -14.94 -3.37
C SER A 153 -3.66 -16.18 -3.96
N ALA A 154 -2.45 -16.01 -4.48
CA ALA A 154 -1.56 -17.15 -4.70
C ALA A 154 -1.36 -17.94 -3.39
N PRO A 155 -1.13 -19.27 -3.46
CA PRO A 155 -0.78 -20.08 -2.30
C PRO A 155 0.48 -19.59 -1.59
N PHE A 156 0.55 -19.85 -0.28
CA PHE A 156 1.69 -19.54 0.56
C PHE A 156 1.84 -20.49 1.74
N ALA A 157 3.07 -20.61 2.23
CA ALA A 157 3.35 -21.28 3.49
C ALA A 157 2.87 -20.37 4.64
N ALA A 158 1.95 -20.87 5.46
CA ALA A 158 1.26 -20.04 6.45
C ALA A 158 2.18 -19.55 7.59
N ASP A 159 3.25 -20.30 7.86
CA ASP A 159 4.33 -19.99 8.81
C ASP A 159 5.24 -18.85 8.33
N ALA A 160 5.41 -18.68 7.02
CA ALA A 160 6.16 -17.55 6.44
C ALA A 160 5.44 -16.19 6.62
N TYR A 161 4.18 -16.20 7.08
CA TYR A 161 3.34 -15.02 7.28
C TYR A 161 2.68 -15.05 8.65
N ASP A 162 3.50 -15.01 9.71
CA ASP A 162 3.03 -14.79 11.08
C ASP A 162 2.40 -13.40 11.22
N LEU A 163 1.20 -13.36 11.77
CA LEU A 163 0.42 -12.14 12.00
C LEU A 163 0.48 -11.69 13.45
N THR A 164 1.19 -12.43 14.31
CA THR A 164 1.37 -12.08 15.71
C THR A 164 2.06 -10.73 15.82
N THR A 165 1.41 -9.79 16.49
CA THR A 165 1.92 -8.44 16.68
C THR A 165 1.47 -7.89 18.02
N ALA A 166 2.32 -7.05 18.62
CA ALA A 166 1.95 -6.25 19.80
C ALA A 166 1.18 -4.98 19.42
N GLY A 167 1.08 -4.66 18.13
CA GLY A 167 0.34 -3.50 17.64
C GLY A 167 -1.18 -3.66 17.80
N PRO A 168 -1.92 -2.55 17.94
CA PRO A 168 -3.37 -2.61 18.06
C PRO A 168 -4.03 -3.08 16.75
N LEU A 169 -5.15 -3.79 16.86
CA LEU A 169 -6.08 -3.94 15.75
C LEU A 169 -6.86 -2.63 15.58
N LEU A 170 -6.64 -1.95 14.45
CA LEU A 170 -7.33 -0.72 14.11
C LEU A 170 -8.50 -1.02 13.17
N ILE A 171 -9.64 -0.37 13.44
CA ILE A 171 -10.86 -0.48 12.65
C ILE A 171 -11.22 0.94 12.20
N GLY A 172 -11.49 1.12 10.90
CA GLY A 172 -11.81 2.44 10.34
C GLY A 172 -10.60 3.35 10.15
N PHE A 173 -9.39 2.87 10.39
CA PHE A 173 -8.13 3.56 10.09
C PHE A 173 -7.07 2.54 9.70
N GLY A 174 -6.20 2.90 8.75
CA GLY A 174 -5.17 2.00 8.27
C GLY A 174 -4.00 2.73 7.60
N PRO A 175 -3.17 2.01 6.83
CA PRO A 175 -1.97 2.60 6.25
C PRO A 175 -2.22 3.75 5.28
N HIS A 176 -3.39 3.83 4.64
CA HIS A 176 -3.77 4.99 3.84
C HIS A 176 -4.25 6.12 4.76
N ASP A 177 -5.51 6.07 5.14
CA ASP A 177 -6.18 7.12 5.92
C ASP A 177 -7.39 6.53 6.67
N TYR A 178 -8.19 7.38 7.30
CA TYR A 178 -9.48 7.05 7.87
C TYR A 178 -10.46 6.54 6.80
N PHE A 179 -11.23 5.52 7.16
CA PHE A 179 -12.36 5.07 6.38
C PHE A 179 -13.47 6.13 6.40
N ARG A 180 -13.88 6.60 5.23
CA ARG A 180 -14.94 7.59 5.06
C ARG A 180 -16.25 6.91 4.67
N GLY A 181 -16.90 6.29 5.65
CA GLY A 181 -18.16 5.59 5.48
C GLY A 181 -18.71 5.11 6.83
N ALA A 182 -19.73 4.25 6.78
CA ALA A 182 -20.29 3.61 7.97
C ALA A 182 -19.90 2.12 8.02
N LEU A 183 -19.69 1.61 9.23
CA LEU A 183 -19.44 0.19 9.49
C LEU A 183 -20.56 -0.34 10.39
N SER A 184 -20.99 -1.57 10.13
CA SER A 184 -21.99 -2.28 10.94
C SER A 184 -21.62 -3.76 11.01
N ASP A 185 -22.07 -4.44 12.05
CA ASP A 185 -21.89 -5.87 12.27
C ASP A 185 -20.44 -6.37 12.11
N LEU A 186 -19.49 -5.65 12.73
CA LEU A 186 -18.08 -6.04 12.68
C LEU A 186 -17.84 -7.31 13.49
N ARG A 187 -17.21 -8.30 12.86
CA ARG A 187 -16.87 -9.59 13.50
C ARG A 187 -15.44 -10.01 13.18
N VAL A 188 -14.77 -10.60 14.17
CA VAL A 188 -13.44 -11.21 14.02
C VAL A 188 -13.52 -12.64 14.55
N TYR A 189 -13.02 -13.59 13.77
CA TYR A 189 -13.09 -15.01 14.10
C TYR A 189 -11.68 -15.59 14.30
N GLY A 190 -11.51 -16.40 15.33
CA GLY A 190 -10.28 -17.18 15.57
C GLY A 190 -10.10 -18.39 14.65
N ARG A 191 -10.96 -18.53 13.62
CA ARG A 191 -10.92 -19.62 12.64
C ARG A 191 -11.31 -19.09 11.25
N ALA A 192 -10.94 -19.84 10.22
CA ALA A 192 -11.48 -19.62 8.88
C ALA A 192 -12.97 -19.96 8.83
N LEU A 193 -13.75 -19.10 8.18
CA LEU A 193 -15.14 -19.36 7.84
C LEU A 193 -15.23 -20.14 6.52
N GLY A 194 -16.17 -21.07 6.43
CA GLY A 194 -16.55 -21.72 5.17
C GLY A 194 -17.34 -20.77 4.26
N ALA A 195 -17.38 -21.06 2.96
CA ALA A 195 -18.08 -20.22 1.98
C ALA A 195 -19.58 -20.06 2.31
N GLU A 196 -20.25 -21.14 2.73
CA GLU A 196 -21.66 -21.10 3.13
C GLU A 196 -21.91 -20.20 4.34
N GLU A 197 -21.00 -20.17 5.31
CA GLU A 197 -21.08 -19.29 6.47
C GLU A 197 -21.00 -17.82 6.04
N VAL A 198 -20.10 -17.50 5.10
CA VAL A 198 -19.95 -16.15 4.56
C VAL A 198 -21.19 -15.71 3.79
N VAL A 199 -21.79 -16.59 2.98
CA VAL A 199 -23.04 -16.32 2.26
C VAL A 199 -24.21 -16.09 3.23
N ALA A 200 -24.29 -16.88 4.31
CA ALA A 200 -25.32 -16.69 5.32
C ALA A 200 -25.17 -15.35 6.05
N LEU A 201 -23.94 -14.89 6.32
CA LEU A 201 -23.68 -13.58 6.91
C LEU A 201 -24.06 -12.43 5.97
N ALA A 202 -23.69 -12.54 4.69
CA ALA A 202 -24.05 -11.55 3.68
C ALA A 202 -25.57 -11.37 3.55
N SER A 203 -26.34 -12.45 3.69
CA SER A 203 -27.80 -12.43 3.61
C SER A 203 -28.50 -11.89 4.86
N ARG A 204 -27.81 -11.87 6.02
CA ARG A 204 -28.35 -11.34 7.29
C ARG A 204 -28.18 -9.84 7.44
N GLY A 205 -27.20 -9.25 6.76
CA GLY A 205 -26.86 -7.83 6.79
C GLY A 205 -27.79 -6.94 5.97
N GLY A 206 -29.12 -7.10 6.10
CA GLY A 206 -30.09 -6.17 5.52
C GLY A 206 -29.79 -4.73 5.95
N THR A 207 -30.14 -3.76 5.09
CA THR A 207 -29.81 -2.34 5.24
C THR A 207 -29.96 -1.87 6.69
N PRO A 208 -28.85 -1.54 7.39
CA PRO A 208 -28.93 -0.91 8.71
C PRO A 208 -29.80 0.34 8.60
N GLY A 209 -30.84 0.40 9.44
CA GLY A 209 -31.78 1.52 9.54
C GLY A 209 -31.17 2.78 10.12
#